data_AF-A0AAP6DAW6-F1
#
_entry.id   AF-A0AAP6DAW6-F1
#
_cell.length_a   1.000
_cell.length_b   1.000
_cell.length_c   1.000
_cell.angle_alpha   90.00
_cell.angle_beta   90.00
_cell.angle_gamma   90.00
#
_symmetry.space_group_name_H-M   'P 1'
#
loop_
_entity.id
_entity.type
_entity.pdbx_description
1 polymer ?
#
loop_
_entity_poly.entity_id
_entity_poly.type
_entity_poly.pdbx_seq_one_letter_code
_entity_poly.pdbx_strand_id
1 'polypeptide(L)'
;VHDKVFLDPSTILKANSQCVDCHAPTQLRESNWTHDVHAKNLTCSNCHDVHAAKTKALSYDRKQLIKQCVDCHSQFAAEPELAKEEER
;
A
#
# COMPACT_ATOMS: atom_id res chain seq x y z
N VAL A 1 -6.79 -18.22 -1.10
CA VAL A 1 -6.66 -18.55 0.34
C VAL A 1 -6.17 -17.34 1.15
N HIS A 2 -6.57 -16.13 0.78
CA HIS A 2 -6.50 -14.99 1.70
C HIS A 2 -7.83 -14.28 1.52
N ASP A 3 -8.72 -14.44 2.48
CA ASP A 3 -9.92 -13.62 2.54
C ASP A 3 -9.45 -12.17 2.66
N LYS A 4 -10.00 -11.30 1.82
CA LYS A 4 -9.67 -9.87 1.84
C LYS A 4 -10.26 -9.30 3.12
N VAL A 5 -9.41 -8.76 3.99
CA VAL A 5 -9.82 -8.15 5.26
C VAL A 5 -9.60 -6.65 5.16
N PHE A 6 -10.67 -5.88 5.31
CA PHE A 6 -10.57 -4.44 5.52
C PHE A 6 -10.16 -4.19 6.97
N LEU A 7 -9.06 -3.46 7.14
CA LEU A 7 -8.58 -3.04 8.45
C LEU A 7 -9.08 -1.64 8.76
N ASP A 8 -9.41 -1.40 10.03
CA ASP A 8 -9.70 -0.06 10.50
C ASP A 8 -8.48 0.87 10.30
N PRO A 9 -8.67 2.14 9.88
CA PRO A 9 -7.56 3.07 9.64
C PRO A 9 -6.60 3.24 10.81
N SER A 10 -7.08 3.15 12.06
CA SER A 10 -6.22 3.22 13.25
C SER A 10 -5.28 2.01 13.35
N THR A 11 -5.73 0.83 12.90
CA THR A 11 -4.90 -0.38 12.85
C THR A 11 -3.83 -0.25 11.78
N ILE A 12 -4.18 0.27 10.62
CA ILE A 12 -3.24 0.53 9.52
C ILE A 12 -2.16 1.52 9.97
N LEU A 13 -2.56 2.65 10.56
CA LEU A 13 -1.63 3.67 11.07
C LEU A 13 -0.71 3.12 12.16
N LYS A 14 -1.24 2.28 13.07
CA LYS A 14 -0.45 1.62 14.12
C LYS A 14 0.58 0.65 13.52
N ALA A 15 0.23 -0.08 12.47
CA ALA A 15 1.19 -0.96 11.79
C ALA A 15 2.28 -0.14 11.08
N ASN A 16 1.90 0.95 10.42
CA ASN A 16 2.81 1.82 9.68
C ASN A 16 3.71 2.68 10.58
N SER A 17 3.33 2.91 11.86
CA SER A 17 4.08 3.77 12.77
C SER A 17 5.54 3.31 12.92
N GLN A 18 5.76 2.00 13.03
CA GLN A 18 7.09 1.40 13.17
C GLN A 18 8.00 1.69 11.96
N CYS A 19 7.40 1.86 10.77
CA CYS A 19 8.14 2.20 9.56
C CYS A 19 8.53 3.68 9.57
N VAL A 20 7.59 4.56 9.93
CA VAL A 20 7.79 6.02 9.90
C VAL A 20 8.57 6.58 11.09
N ASP A 21 8.82 5.76 12.12
CA ASP A 21 9.78 6.07 13.19
C ASP A 21 11.20 6.29 12.63
N CYS A 22 11.52 5.66 11.49
CA CYS A 22 12.78 5.84 10.77
C CYS A 22 12.60 6.44 9.35
N HIS A 23 11.54 6.06 8.63
CA HIS A 23 11.26 6.56 7.28
C HIS A 23 10.40 7.83 7.31
N ALA A 24 11.06 8.99 7.27
CA ALA A 24 10.37 10.28 7.33
C ALA A 24 9.32 10.44 6.20
N PRO A 25 8.07 10.83 6.52
CA PRO A 25 7.02 11.02 5.52
C PRO A 25 7.39 12.00 4.40
N THR A 26 8.17 13.04 4.71
CA THR A 26 8.64 14.02 3.71
C THR A 26 9.51 13.37 2.64
N GLN A 27 10.46 12.53 3.04
CA GLN A 27 11.36 11.81 2.12
C GLN A 27 10.60 10.75 1.31
N LEU A 28 9.64 10.05 1.94
CA LEU A 28 8.80 9.08 1.24
C LEU A 28 7.98 9.73 0.13
N ARG A 29 7.37 10.88 0.41
CA ARG A 29 6.61 11.67 -0.58
C ARG A 29 7.48 12.14 -1.74
N GLU A 30 8.66 12.67 -1.44
CA GLU A 30 9.61 13.15 -2.45
C GLU A 30 10.12 12.00 -3.33
N SER A 31 10.32 10.81 -2.75
CA SER A 31 10.69 9.63 -3.51
C SER A 31 9.55 9.14 -4.40
N ASN A 32 8.32 9.09 -3.87
CA ASN A 32 7.14 8.72 -4.63
C ASN A 32 5.85 9.22 -3.94
N TRP A 33 5.04 10.01 -4.66
CA TRP A 33 3.78 10.58 -4.17
C TRP A 33 2.75 9.52 -3.73
N THR A 34 2.87 8.29 -4.23
CA THR A 34 1.94 7.20 -3.92
C THR A 34 1.91 6.82 -2.44
N HIS A 35 2.94 7.14 -1.66
CA HIS A 35 2.92 6.92 -0.21
C HIS A 35 1.81 7.71 0.48
N ASP A 36 1.58 8.97 0.09
CA ASP A 36 0.60 9.86 0.73
C ASP A 36 -0.82 9.33 0.57
N VAL A 37 -1.20 8.93 -0.65
CA VAL A 37 -2.57 8.51 -0.97
C VAL A 37 -2.93 7.15 -0.38
N HIS A 38 -1.94 6.33 -0.02
CA HIS A 38 -2.17 5.00 0.55
C HIS A 38 -1.89 4.92 2.05
N ALA A 39 -1.32 5.96 2.68
CA ALA A 39 -0.82 5.90 4.06
C ALA A 39 -1.86 5.49 5.11
N LYS A 40 -3.15 5.77 4.85
CA LYS A 40 -4.27 5.44 5.75
C LYS A 40 -5.08 4.21 5.32
N ASN A 41 -4.84 3.72 4.11
CA ASN A 41 -5.68 2.71 3.47
C ASN A 41 -4.93 1.38 3.33
N LEU A 42 -3.59 1.42 3.37
CA LEU A 42 -2.73 0.25 3.23
C LEU A 42 -1.59 0.28 4.24
N THR A 43 -1.14 -0.92 4.61
CA THR A 43 0.10 -1.09 5.35
C THR A 43 1.30 -1.07 4.39
N CYS A 44 2.49 -0.70 4.89
CA CYS A 44 3.71 -0.69 4.06
C CYS A 44 3.98 -2.04 3.39
N SER A 45 3.62 -3.15 4.06
CA SER A 45 3.83 -4.52 3.56
C SER A 45 2.86 -4.95 2.45
N ASN A 46 1.82 -4.16 2.15
CA ASN A 46 0.98 -4.41 0.98
C ASN A 46 1.76 -4.24 -0.34
N CYS A 47 2.80 -3.39 -0.35
CA CYS A 47 3.66 -3.15 -1.51
C CYS A 47 5.12 -3.59 -1.27
N HIS A 48 5.60 -3.50 -0.02
CA HIS A 48 6.97 -3.82 0.34
C HIS A 48 7.08 -5.22 0.95
N ASP A 49 8.22 -5.88 0.70
CA ASP A 49 8.58 -7.12 1.36
C ASP A 49 9.85 -6.86 2.18
N VAL A 50 9.74 -6.99 3.50
CA VAL A 50 10.80 -6.66 4.47
C VAL A 50 11.74 -7.83 4.76
N HIS A 51 11.37 -9.05 4.35
CA HIS A 51 12.18 -10.25 4.53
C HIS A 51 12.77 -10.77 3.22
N ALA A 52 12.27 -10.31 2.06
CA ALA A 52 12.89 -10.62 0.78
C ALA A 52 14.26 -9.95 0.62
N ALA A 53 15.18 -10.64 -0.08
CA ALA A 53 16.48 -10.09 -0.47
C ALA A 53 16.39 -8.82 -1.35
N LYS A 54 15.20 -8.58 -1.92
CA LYS A 54 14.86 -7.44 -2.75
C LYS A 54 13.48 -6.95 -2.38
N THR A 55 13.37 -5.68 -1.95
CA THR A 55 12.07 -5.09 -1.63
C THR A 55 11.26 -4.96 -2.91
N LYS A 56 10.11 -5.65 -3.00
CA LYS A 56 9.30 -5.77 -4.22
C LYS A 56 9.13 -4.45 -4.98
N ALA A 57 8.49 -3.46 -4.35
CA ALA A 57 8.24 -2.16 -4.98
C ALA A 57 9.52 -1.42 -5.43
N LEU A 58 10.64 -1.56 -4.69
CA LEU A 58 11.91 -0.92 -5.03
C LEU A 58 12.69 -1.66 -6.14
N SER A 59 12.33 -2.91 -6.40
CA SER A 59 13.04 -3.77 -7.34
C SER A 59 12.30 -3.94 -8.67
N TYR A 60 11.12 -3.35 -8.77
CA TYR A 60 10.29 -3.40 -9.98
C TYR A 60 10.79 -2.43 -11.03
N ASP A 61 10.83 -2.91 -12.27
CA ASP A 61 10.87 -2.02 -13.43
C ASP A 61 9.53 -1.27 -13.56
N ARG A 62 9.51 -0.28 -14.47
CA ARG A 62 8.32 0.56 -14.68
C ARG A 62 7.07 -0.26 -15.01
N LYS A 63 7.18 -1.33 -15.80
CA LYS A 63 6.03 -2.14 -16.22
C LYS A 63 5.52 -2.98 -15.04
N GLN A 64 6.42 -3.54 -14.25
CA GLN A 64 6.08 -4.30 -13.04
C GLN A 64 5.42 -3.41 -11.99
N LEU A 65 5.92 -2.19 -11.79
CA LEU A 65 5.32 -1.21 -10.88
C LEU A 65 3.90 -0.84 -11.30
N ILE A 66 3.69 -0.51 -12.59
CA ILE A 66 2.34 -0.21 -13.11
C ILE A 66 1.41 -1.41 -12.96
N LYS A 67 1.89 -2.62 -13.23
CA LYS A 67 1.10 -3.83 -13.07
C LYS A 67 0.61 -4.01 -11.63
N GLN A 68 1.44 -3.72 -10.62
CA GLN A 68 1.02 -3.76 -9.22
C GLN A 68 -0.15 -2.81 -8.93
N CYS A 69 -0.13 -1.60 -9.49
CA CYS A 69 -1.23 -0.65 -9.36
C CYS A 69 -2.51 -1.22 -10.00
N VAL A 70 -2.42 -1.69 -11.24
CA VAL A 70 -3.57 -2.22 -12.00
C VAL A 70 -4.15 -3.46 -11.33
N ASP A 71 -3.31 -4.38 -10.85
CA ASP A 71 -3.76 -5.62 -10.23
C ASP A 71 -4.59 -5.39 -8.96
N CYS A 72 -4.25 -4.34 -8.19
CA CYS A 72 -5.02 -3.93 -7.02
C CYS A 72 -6.27 -3.14 -7.44
N HIS A 73 -6.10 -2.08 -8.24
CA HIS A 73 -7.19 -1.16 -8.55
C HIS A 73 -8.28 -1.74 -9.47
N SER A 74 -7.93 -2.68 -10.36
CA SER A 74 -8.92 -3.36 -11.21
C SER A 74 -9.93 -4.18 -10.41
N GLN A 75 -9.58 -4.61 -9.20
CA GLN A 75 -10.49 -5.35 -8.33
C GLN A 75 -11.58 -4.46 -7.77
N PHE A 76 -11.24 -3.25 -7.33
CA PHE A 76 -12.23 -2.27 -6.87
C PHE A 76 -13.13 -1.77 -8.00
N ALA A 77 -12.62 -1.74 -9.23
CA ALA A 77 -13.44 -1.43 -10.41
C ALA A 77 -14.43 -2.55 -10.77
N ALA A 78 -14.07 -3.82 -10.54
CA ALA A 78 -14.93 -4.97 -10.79
C ALA A 78 -15.97 -5.19 -9.69
N GLU A 79 -15.66 -4.80 -8.45
CA GLU A 79 -16.50 -5.01 -7.26
C GLU A 79 -16.71 -3.66 -6.53
N PRO A 80 -17.60 -2.78 -7.05
CA PRO A 80 -17.75 -1.40 -6.55
C PRO A 80 -18.28 -1.29 -5.12
N GLU A 81 -18.76 -2.39 -4.53
CA GLU A 81 -19.14 -2.45 -3.11
C GLU A 81 -17.91 -2.36 -2.19
N LEU A 82 -16.77 -2.92 -2.62
CA LEU A 82 -15.48 -2.84 -1.92
C LEU A 82 -14.88 -1.43 -1.95
N ALA A 83 -15.18 -0.65 -2.99
CA ALA A 83 -14.71 0.73 -3.10
C ALA A 83 -15.41 1.68 -2.12
N LYS A 84 -16.65 1.37 -1.72
CA LYS A 84 -17.47 2.20 -0.80
C LYS A 84 -17.11 1.99 0.66
N GLU A 85 -16.52 0.85 1.02
CA GLU A 85 -16.01 0.59 2.38
C GLU A 85 -14.70 1.36 2.66
N GLU A 86 -13.97 1.79 1.63
CA GLU A 86 -12.76 2.62 1.73
C GLU A 86 -13.07 4.10 2.09
N GLU A 87 -14.30 4.56 1.82
CA GLU A 87 -14.75 5.94 2.08
C GLU A 87 -15.44 6.12 3.45
N ARG A 88 -15.69 5.03 4.19
CA ARG A 88 -16.40 5.03 5.49
C ARG A 88 -15.46 5.26 6.67
#